data_AF-A0A3Q8UX72-F1
#
_entry.id   AF-A0A3Q8UX72-F1
#
_cell.length_a   1.000
_cell.length_b   1.000
_cell.length_c   1.000
_cell.angle_alpha   90.00
_cell.angle_beta   90.00
_cell.angle_gamma   90.00
#
_symmetry.space_group_name_H-M   'P 1'
#
loop_
_entity.id
_entity.type
_entity.pdbx_description
1 polymer ?
#
loop_
_entity_poly.entity_id
_entity_poly.type
_entity_poly.pdbx_seq_one_letter_code
_entity_poly.pdbx_strand_id
1 'polypeptide(L)'
;MFALAPHRAGDKMVRHPSGRPWVIGRWHDEELTSASAGSNAVVLLGRARISESELARKLAAMRSVSDVDSLSRSSHGCFHLLASIGGQVRAQGSLTTVRQVFYGSVAGVAVAADRPQSVAALTEAGIDEELVALRLLFPTAPHPLSQACLWRGVTSLPLGHYLLMPANSGARPVRWWTPPEPSVPLAQGADTLRRALEAAVETRTAHSATVSTDLSGGMDSTSLCFLAAPRAARLVTYHHVPLGPSNARWLRSSAALLGPEPGKRGTGPAWESPPAMPLWATPRAVSAVRSLIHAAADGEPDPLAPLPVQHDMLSVAQLCGEMTRRASRFTARHGLSYEAPYLDDRVVETAM
;
A
#
# COMPACT_ATOMS: atom_id res chain seq x y z
N MET A 1 -25.93 18.21 13.82
CA MET A 1 -24.95 17.40 14.60
C MET A 1 -24.99 16.00 14.00
N PHE A 2 -24.23 15.77 12.93
CA PHE A 2 -24.21 14.47 12.25
C PHE A 2 -23.27 13.53 13.00
N ALA A 3 -23.83 12.47 13.58
CA ALA A 3 -23.06 11.41 14.18
C ALA A 3 -22.32 10.67 13.05
N LEU A 4 -21.01 10.94 12.90
CA LEU A 4 -20.09 9.95 12.35
C LEU A 4 -20.37 8.64 13.11
N ALA A 5 -20.51 7.52 12.39
CA ALA A 5 -20.88 6.21 12.94
C ALA A 5 -20.28 5.98 14.35
N PRO A 6 -21.06 5.44 15.31
CA PRO A 6 -20.69 5.46 16.71
C PRO A 6 -19.28 4.89 16.88
N HIS A 7 -18.39 5.69 17.48
CA HIS A 7 -17.11 5.21 18.01
C HIS A 7 -17.34 3.83 18.60
N ARG A 8 -16.71 2.80 18.02
CA ARG A 8 -16.87 1.47 18.57
C ARG A 8 -16.16 1.47 19.92
N ALA A 9 -16.71 0.77 20.91
CA ALA A 9 -16.03 0.61 22.19
C ALA A 9 -14.58 0.12 21.95
N GLY A 10 -13.62 0.84 22.55
CA GLY A 10 -12.18 0.58 22.40
C GLY A 10 -11.46 1.33 21.27
N ASP A 11 -12.14 2.20 20.51
CA ASP A 11 -11.47 3.05 19.53
C ASP A 11 -10.66 4.16 20.23
N LYS A 12 -9.41 4.35 19.80
CA LYS A 12 -8.53 5.45 20.19
C LYS A 12 -8.78 6.67 19.29
N MET A 13 -8.43 7.84 19.80
CA MET A 13 -8.60 9.10 19.07
C MET A 13 -7.40 10.02 19.28
N VAL A 14 -6.87 10.55 18.17
CA VAL A 14 -5.99 11.72 18.17
C VAL A 14 -6.82 12.95 17.86
N ARG A 15 -6.69 14.00 18.68
CA ARG A 15 -7.37 15.28 18.48
C ARG A 15 -6.54 16.19 17.57
N HIS A 16 -7.23 16.93 16.73
CA HIS A 16 -6.65 18.05 15.98
C HIS A 16 -6.27 19.17 16.97
N PRO A 17 -5.28 20.03 16.68
CA PRO A 17 -4.99 21.22 17.51
C PRO A 17 -6.20 22.14 17.76
N SER A 18 -7.23 22.07 16.92
CA SER A 18 -8.52 22.76 17.16
C SER A 18 -9.45 22.06 18.16
N GLY A 19 -9.02 20.97 18.81
CA GLY A 19 -9.80 20.15 19.74
C GLY A 19 -10.77 19.14 19.10
N ARG A 20 -11.06 19.29 17.81
CA ARG A 20 -11.94 18.38 17.04
C ARG A 20 -11.29 17.00 16.86
N PRO A 21 -12.06 15.91 16.73
CA PRO A 21 -11.52 14.61 16.32
C PRO A 21 -10.75 14.73 15.01
N TRP A 22 -9.56 14.12 14.94
CA TRP A 22 -8.74 14.12 13.72
C TRP A 22 -8.53 12.72 13.19
N VAL A 23 -8.04 11.82 14.04
CA VAL A 23 -7.76 10.43 13.68
C VAL A 23 -8.49 9.53 14.66
N ILE A 24 -9.25 8.57 14.14
CA ILE A 24 -10.07 7.65 14.92
C ILE A 24 -9.81 6.25 14.41
N GLY A 25 -9.57 5.30 15.32
CA GLY A 25 -9.29 3.93 14.93
C GLY A 25 -8.74 3.08 16.07
N ARG A 26 -8.08 1.98 15.72
CA ARG A 26 -7.46 1.06 16.67
C ARG A 26 -6.01 0.85 16.26
N TRP A 27 -5.13 0.98 17.24
CA TRP A 27 -3.70 0.79 17.10
C TRP A 27 -3.12 0.49 18.48
N HIS A 28 -1.96 -0.16 18.51
CA HIS A 28 -1.17 -0.27 19.72
C HIS A 28 -0.42 1.04 19.98
N ASP A 29 -0.13 1.38 21.23
CA ASP A 29 0.43 2.70 21.56
C ASP A 29 1.80 2.92 20.91
N GLU A 30 2.59 1.85 20.72
CA GLU A 30 3.86 1.86 20.01
C GLU A 30 3.74 2.10 18.50
N GLU A 31 2.55 2.00 17.91
CA GLU A 31 2.34 2.31 16.49
C GLU A 31 2.05 3.78 16.24
N LEU A 32 1.84 4.57 17.29
CA LEU A 32 1.55 6.00 17.19
C LEU A 32 2.80 6.80 17.54
N THR A 33 3.25 7.64 16.61
CA THR A 33 4.19 8.73 16.92
C THR A 33 3.56 10.03 16.48
N SER A 34 3.47 11.01 17.38
CA SER A 34 2.83 12.28 17.07
C SER A 34 3.60 13.46 17.64
N ALA A 35 3.44 14.62 17.01
CA ALA A 35 4.00 15.88 17.50
C ALA A 35 3.04 17.02 17.17
N SER A 36 3.06 18.06 17.99
CA SER A 36 2.31 19.30 17.77
C SER A 36 3.21 20.51 18.01
N ALA A 37 3.03 21.56 17.22
CA ALA A 37 3.74 22.83 17.35
C ALA A 37 2.79 23.98 17.00
N GLY A 38 2.25 24.66 18.02
CA GLY A 38 1.20 25.65 17.84
C GLY A 38 -0.07 25.04 17.23
N SER A 39 -0.52 25.57 16.09
CA SER A 39 -1.66 25.04 15.33
C SER A 39 -1.32 23.89 14.39
N ASN A 40 -0.03 23.54 14.26
CA ASN A 40 0.41 22.47 13.38
C ASN A 40 0.53 21.15 14.16
N ALA A 41 0.24 20.04 13.49
CA ALA A 41 0.39 18.71 14.06
C ALA A 41 0.79 17.68 12.99
N VAL A 42 1.53 16.65 13.40
CA VAL A 42 1.87 15.49 12.57
C VAL A 42 1.61 14.22 13.36
N VAL A 43 1.06 13.22 12.68
CA VAL A 43 0.79 11.88 13.19
C VAL A 43 1.36 10.87 12.22
N LEU A 44 2.17 9.94 12.72
CA LEU A 44 2.63 8.75 12.04
C LEU A 44 1.94 7.55 12.71
N LEU A 45 1.28 6.72 11.92
CA LEU A 45 0.57 5.52 12.38
C LEU A 45 1.10 4.27 11.68
N GLY A 46 1.82 3.43 12.41
CA GLY A 46 2.43 2.21 11.93
C GLY A 46 3.87 2.06 12.42
N ARG A 47 4.73 1.40 11.62
CA ARG A 47 6.13 1.19 11.98
C ARG A 47 6.95 2.36 11.46
N ALA A 48 7.31 3.31 12.32
CA ALA A 48 8.16 4.44 11.96
C ALA A 48 9.37 4.51 12.90
N ARG A 49 10.57 4.71 12.34
CA ARG A 49 11.79 4.91 13.14
C ARG A 49 12.09 6.39 13.33
N ILE A 50 11.33 7.05 14.21
CA ILE A 50 11.53 8.46 14.56
C ILE A 50 11.00 8.71 15.98
N SER A 51 11.75 9.46 16.79
CA SER A 51 11.27 9.84 18.13
C SER A 51 10.28 11.00 18.05
N GLU A 52 9.44 11.15 19.07
CA GLU A 52 8.54 12.31 19.19
C GLU A 52 9.32 13.64 19.20
N SER A 53 10.48 13.68 19.87
CA SER A 53 11.35 14.87 19.93
C SER A 53 11.94 15.23 18.57
N GLU A 54 12.33 14.23 17.77
CA GLU A 54 12.78 14.46 16.40
C GLU A 54 11.64 14.90 15.49
N LEU A 55 10.48 14.28 15.61
CA LEU A 55 9.29 14.63 14.85
C LEU A 55 8.85 16.07 15.16
N ALA A 56 8.85 16.49 16.43
CA ALA A 56 8.53 17.85 16.85
C ALA A 56 9.53 18.88 16.28
N ARG A 57 10.84 18.57 16.31
CA ARG A 57 11.87 19.43 15.72
C ARG A 57 11.70 19.57 14.20
N LYS A 58 11.41 18.49 13.48
CA LYS A 58 11.10 18.55 12.04
C LYS A 58 9.83 19.36 11.77
N LEU A 59 8.76 19.14 12.54
CA LEU A 59 7.50 19.88 12.44
C LEU A 59 7.68 21.39 12.63
N ALA A 60 8.50 21.81 13.59
CA ALA A 60 8.77 23.23 13.85
C ALA A 60 9.40 23.97 12.64
N ALA A 61 10.09 23.24 11.75
CA ALA A 61 10.67 23.80 10.53
C ALA A 61 9.68 23.87 9.36
N MET A 62 8.57 23.15 9.42
CA MET A 62 7.59 23.09 8.32
C MET A 62 6.71 24.36 8.29
N ARG A 63 6.40 24.82 7.09
CA ARG A 63 5.55 26.00 6.81
C ARG A 63 4.35 25.64 5.94
N SER A 64 4.44 24.54 5.22
CA SER A 64 3.42 24.02 4.32
C SER A 64 3.32 22.49 4.42
N VAL A 65 2.21 21.94 3.95
CA VAL A 65 2.03 20.48 3.86
C VAL A 65 2.96 19.80 2.85
N SER A 66 3.58 20.55 1.93
CA SER A 66 4.61 20.02 1.02
C SER A 66 5.95 19.80 1.73
N ASP A 67 6.27 20.56 2.77
CA ASP A 67 7.54 20.38 3.52
C ASP A 67 7.64 19.01 4.20
N VAL A 68 6.49 18.36 4.39
CA VAL A 68 6.35 16.99 4.88
C VAL A 68 7.00 15.96 3.95
N ASP A 69 7.25 16.27 2.67
CA ASP A 69 7.98 15.39 1.75
C ASP A 69 9.36 15.02 2.30
N SER A 70 10.04 15.95 2.98
CA SER A 70 11.33 15.70 3.62
C SER A 70 11.25 14.66 4.74
N LEU A 71 10.12 14.64 5.48
CA LEU A 71 9.85 13.63 6.49
C LEU A 71 9.61 12.28 5.83
N SER A 72 8.72 12.21 4.83
CA SER A 72 8.44 10.97 4.09
C SER A 72 9.71 10.36 3.47
N ARG A 73 10.60 11.17 2.91
CA ARG A 73 11.86 10.71 2.29
C ARG A 73 12.95 10.28 3.28
N SER A 74 12.90 10.77 4.53
CA SER A 74 13.92 10.48 5.55
C SER A 74 13.48 9.43 6.57
N SER A 75 12.20 9.08 6.61
CA SER A 75 11.66 8.09 7.54
C SER A 75 11.79 6.66 7.00
N HIS A 76 12.19 5.75 7.88
CA HIS A 76 12.21 4.31 7.60
C HIS A 76 10.97 3.63 8.20
N GLY A 77 10.49 2.60 7.51
CA GLY A 77 9.37 1.76 7.93
C GLY A 77 8.13 1.89 7.03
N CYS A 78 6.98 1.54 7.58
CA CYS A 78 5.71 1.45 6.88
C CYS A 78 4.56 1.98 7.75
N PHE A 79 4.11 3.19 7.46
CA PHE A 79 3.13 3.93 8.26
C PHE A 79 2.20 4.78 7.38
N HIS A 80 1.04 5.12 7.92
CA HIS A 80 0.23 6.24 7.45
C HIS A 80 0.79 7.54 8.02
N LEU A 81 0.83 8.60 7.21
CA LEU A 81 1.23 9.93 7.63
C LEU A 81 0.03 10.87 7.52
N LEU A 82 -0.26 11.59 8.60
CA LEU A 82 -1.18 12.72 8.59
C LEU A 82 -0.48 13.98 9.10
N ALA A 83 -0.67 15.10 8.42
CA ALA A 83 -0.14 16.40 8.83
C ALA A 83 -1.22 17.46 8.70
N SER A 84 -1.34 18.34 9.70
CA SER A 84 -2.13 19.57 9.62
C SER A 84 -1.17 20.74 9.73
N ILE A 85 -1.01 21.51 8.66
CA ILE A 85 -0.06 22.62 8.57
C ILE A 85 -0.73 23.78 7.84
N GLY A 86 -0.75 24.96 8.45
CA GLY A 86 -1.34 26.15 7.83
C GLY A 86 -2.82 26.01 7.49
N GLY A 87 -3.58 25.24 8.28
CA GLY A 87 -5.01 25.00 8.05
C GLY A 87 -5.34 24.01 6.92
N GLN A 88 -4.33 23.35 6.36
CA GLN A 88 -4.49 22.28 5.38
C GLN A 88 -4.11 20.94 5.99
N VAL A 89 -4.83 19.88 5.63
CA VAL A 89 -4.50 18.53 6.04
C VAL A 89 -3.93 17.74 4.86
N ARG A 90 -2.82 17.04 5.10
CA ARG A 90 -2.26 16.01 4.23
C ARG A 90 -2.54 14.64 4.88
N ALA A 91 -3.05 13.70 4.09
CA ALA A 91 -3.14 12.30 4.47
C ALA A 91 -2.41 11.44 3.42
N GLN A 92 -1.54 10.55 3.87
CA GLN A 92 -0.65 9.80 3.00
C GLN A 92 -0.49 8.36 3.46
N GLY A 93 -0.41 7.47 2.47
CA GLY A 93 -0.04 6.08 2.62
C GLY A 93 1.41 5.78 2.25
N SER A 94 1.76 4.50 2.25
CA SER A 94 3.03 4.02 1.68
C SER A 94 2.96 3.96 0.16
N LEU A 95 4.09 4.11 -0.53
CA LEU A 95 4.20 4.05 -1.99
C LEU A 95 3.60 2.75 -2.56
N THR A 96 3.90 1.62 -1.92
CA THR A 96 3.45 0.27 -2.31
C THR A 96 2.00 -0.03 -1.94
N THR A 97 1.27 0.94 -1.35
CA THR A 97 -0.09 0.78 -0.85
C THR A 97 -0.25 -0.20 0.33
N VAL A 98 0.81 -0.76 0.92
CA VAL A 98 0.69 -1.50 2.21
C VAL A 98 -0.13 -0.70 3.22
N ARG A 99 0.12 0.62 3.29
CA ARG A 99 -0.68 1.59 4.04
C ARG A 99 -1.58 2.39 3.08
N GLN A 100 -2.51 1.72 2.42
CA GLN A 100 -3.39 2.41 1.45
C GLN A 100 -4.29 3.45 2.10
N VAL A 101 -4.60 4.52 1.37
CA VAL A 101 -5.59 5.54 1.74
C VAL A 101 -6.73 5.51 0.72
N PHE A 102 -7.96 5.54 1.22
CA PHE A 102 -9.18 5.70 0.44
C PHE A 102 -9.87 6.97 0.90
N TYR A 103 -10.52 7.68 -0.01
CA TYR A 103 -11.18 8.93 0.33
C TYR A 103 -12.48 9.14 -0.42
N GLY A 104 -13.32 10.01 0.12
CA GLY A 104 -14.61 10.42 -0.41
C GLY A 104 -15.09 11.69 0.27
N SER A 105 -16.36 12.03 0.09
CA SER A 105 -16.98 13.21 0.70
C SER A 105 -18.27 12.83 1.40
N VAL A 106 -18.45 13.31 2.62
CA VAL A 106 -19.66 13.13 3.44
C VAL A 106 -20.22 14.51 3.74
N ALA A 107 -21.40 14.83 3.21
CA ALA A 107 -22.03 16.14 3.34
C ALA A 107 -21.09 17.32 2.99
N GLY A 108 -20.27 17.16 1.93
CA GLY A 108 -19.30 18.16 1.48
C GLY A 108 -17.97 18.18 2.25
N VAL A 109 -17.82 17.35 3.30
CA VAL A 109 -16.58 17.23 4.08
C VAL A 109 -15.78 16.04 3.56
N ALA A 110 -14.53 16.31 3.18
CA ALA A 110 -13.62 15.24 2.81
C ALA A 110 -13.33 14.30 3.99
N VAL A 111 -13.41 13.00 3.73
CA VAL A 111 -13.04 11.95 4.69
C VAL A 111 -12.06 10.99 4.04
N ALA A 112 -11.13 10.47 4.83
CA ALA A 112 -10.15 9.49 4.40
C ALA A 112 -10.07 8.34 5.41
N ALA A 113 -9.79 7.14 4.93
CA ALA A 113 -9.62 5.95 5.76
C ALA A 113 -8.61 4.97 5.16
N ASP A 114 -8.09 4.06 5.98
CA ASP A 114 -7.26 2.94 5.52
C ASP A 114 -8.09 1.83 4.83
N ARG A 115 -9.42 1.93 4.90
CA ARG A 115 -10.40 0.97 4.40
C ARG A 115 -11.42 1.67 3.50
N PRO A 116 -11.67 1.15 2.29
CA PRO A 116 -12.72 1.73 1.46
C PRO A 116 -14.10 1.50 2.10
N GLN A 117 -14.29 0.40 2.84
CA GLN A 117 -15.55 0.12 3.54
C GLN A 117 -15.88 1.17 4.61
N SER A 118 -14.87 1.78 5.24
CA SER A 118 -15.11 2.82 6.24
C SER A 118 -15.64 4.09 5.60
N VAL A 119 -15.10 4.48 4.44
CA VAL A 119 -15.63 5.61 3.66
C VAL A 119 -17.02 5.26 3.13
N ALA A 120 -17.17 4.07 2.53
CA ALA A 120 -18.42 3.61 1.96
C ALA A 120 -19.56 3.56 2.99
N ALA A 121 -19.28 3.15 4.22
CA ALA A 121 -20.25 3.14 5.30
C ALA A 121 -20.70 4.55 5.71
N LEU A 122 -19.80 5.56 5.61
CA LEU A 122 -20.13 6.95 5.90
C LEU A 122 -20.88 7.63 4.74
N THR A 123 -20.68 7.17 3.51
CA THR A 123 -21.32 7.71 2.30
C THR A 123 -22.50 6.88 1.82
N GLU A 124 -22.87 5.82 2.53
CA GLU A 124 -23.88 4.82 2.14
C GLU A 124 -23.65 4.28 0.71
N ALA A 125 -22.38 4.11 0.32
CA ALA A 125 -22.00 3.70 -1.03
C ALA A 125 -22.28 2.22 -1.27
N GLY A 126 -22.86 1.92 -2.43
CA GLY A 126 -22.97 0.56 -2.96
C GLY A 126 -21.69 0.09 -3.67
N ILE A 127 -21.63 -1.21 -3.97
CA ILE A 127 -20.58 -1.81 -4.78
C ILE A 127 -20.86 -1.54 -6.27
N ASP A 128 -19.80 -1.33 -7.04
CA ASP A 128 -19.82 -1.32 -8.49
C ASP A 128 -19.65 -2.75 -9.03
N GLU A 129 -20.75 -3.34 -9.52
CA GLU A 129 -20.78 -4.72 -10.02
C GLU A 129 -19.90 -4.94 -11.27
N GLU A 130 -19.70 -3.91 -12.11
CA GLU A 130 -18.85 -4.06 -13.29
C GLU A 130 -17.38 -4.20 -12.89
N LEU A 131 -16.97 -3.46 -11.85
CA LEU A 131 -15.64 -3.61 -11.25
C LEU A 131 -15.48 -4.95 -10.52
N VAL A 132 -16.55 -5.62 -10.11
CA VAL A 132 -16.46 -6.99 -9.57
C VAL A 132 -16.05 -7.96 -10.68
N ALA A 133 -16.64 -7.86 -11.87
CA ALA A 133 -16.25 -8.68 -13.02
C ALA A 133 -14.78 -8.43 -13.42
N LEU A 134 -14.34 -7.18 -13.37
CA LEU A 134 -12.94 -6.78 -13.61
C LEU A 134 -11.97 -7.49 -12.64
N ARG A 135 -12.35 -7.71 -11.39
CA ARG A 135 -11.52 -8.42 -10.39
C ARG A 135 -11.38 -9.93 -10.63
N LEU A 136 -12.07 -10.47 -11.63
CA LEU A 136 -11.91 -11.87 -12.07
C LEU A 136 -10.79 -12.05 -13.10
N LEU A 137 -10.22 -10.96 -13.63
CA LEU A 137 -9.13 -11.02 -14.61
C LEU A 137 -7.91 -11.73 -14.02
N PHE A 138 -7.30 -12.59 -14.84
CA PHE A 138 -6.04 -13.26 -14.56
C PHE A 138 -4.93 -12.73 -15.48
N PRO A 139 -3.70 -12.47 -14.99
CA PRO A 139 -3.28 -12.61 -13.59
C PRO A 139 -3.90 -11.56 -12.67
N THR A 140 -4.15 -10.36 -13.18
CA THR A 140 -4.78 -9.22 -12.48
C THR A 140 -5.41 -8.26 -13.49
N ALA A 141 -6.24 -7.32 -13.04
CA ALA A 141 -6.67 -6.20 -13.89
C ALA A 141 -5.47 -5.29 -14.24
N PRO A 142 -5.41 -4.69 -15.45
CA PRO A 142 -4.29 -3.83 -15.86
C PRO A 142 -4.37 -2.44 -15.24
N HIS A 143 -3.27 -1.68 -15.21
CA HIS A 143 -3.28 -0.25 -14.89
C HIS A 143 -4.12 0.54 -15.93
N PRO A 144 -4.90 1.55 -15.51
CA PRO A 144 -5.15 2.01 -14.14
C PRO A 144 -6.28 1.27 -13.43
N LEU A 145 -6.95 0.34 -14.10
CA LEU A 145 -8.13 -0.39 -13.60
C LEU A 145 -7.83 -1.24 -12.35
N SER A 146 -6.59 -1.71 -12.19
CA SER A 146 -6.10 -2.38 -10.97
C SER A 146 -6.30 -1.54 -9.70
N GLN A 147 -6.23 -0.22 -9.82
CA GLN A 147 -6.35 0.73 -8.71
C GLN A 147 -7.80 1.13 -8.41
N ALA A 148 -8.75 0.75 -9.28
CA ALA A 148 -10.16 1.10 -9.13
C ALA A 148 -10.74 0.52 -7.82
N CYS A 149 -11.43 1.39 -7.07
CA CYS A 149 -12.12 1.00 -5.84
C CYS A 149 -13.50 0.43 -6.20
N LEU A 150 -13.85 -0.71 -5.60
CA LEU A 150 -15.15 -1.37 -5.83
C LEU A 150 -16.35 -0.58 -5.28
N TRP A 151 -16.13 0.39 -4.40
CA TRP A 151 -17.21 1.16 -3.79
C TRP A 151 -17.45 2.44 -4.57
N ARG A 152 -18.69 2.65 -5.03
CA ARG A 152 -19.07 3.84 -5.79
C ARG A 152 -18.82 5.11 -4.97
N GLY A 153 -18.23 6.13 -5.58
CA GLY A 153 -17.93 7.40 -4.90
C GLY A 153 -16.78 7.34 -3.87
N VAL A 154 -16.10 6.20 -3.74
CA VAL A 154 -14.88 6.05 -2.93
C VAL A 154 -13.69 5.92 -3.87
N THR A 155 -12.67 6.72 -3.66
CA THR A 155 -11.47 6.73 -4.51
C THR A 155 -10.27 6.16 -3.76
N SER A 156 -9.53 5.26 -4.40
CA SER A 156 -8.21 4.84 -3.92
C SER A 156 -7.20 5.95 -4.19
N LEU A 157 -6.39 6.34 -3.21
CA LEU A 157 -5.33 7.30 -3.43
C LEU A 157 -4.27 6.68 -4.39
N PRO A 158 -3.90 7.34 -5.50
CA PRO A 158 -2.92 6.80 -6.43
C PRO A 158 -1.51 6.71 -5.84
N LEU A 159 -0.69 5.82 -6.39
CA LEU A 159 0.73 5.69 -6.02
C LEU A 159 1.47 7.02 -6.16
N GLY A 160 2.38 7.31 -5.24
CA GLY A 160 3.18 8.54 -5.27
C GLY A 160 2.39 9.82 -5.01
N HIS A 161 1.14 9.71 -4.53
CA HIS A 161 0.30 10.83 -4.15
C HIS A 161 0.02 10.86 -2.64
N TYR A 162 -0.16 12.07 -2.12
CA TYR A 162 -0.86 12.29 -0.86
C TYR A 162 -2.22 12.93 -1.14
N LEU A 163 -3.17 12.77 -0.23
CA LEU A 163 -4.44 13.49 -0.28
C LEU A 163 -4.29 14.84 0.41
N LEU A 164 -4.49 15.92 -0.34
CA LEU A 164 -4.63 17.27 0.22
C LEU A 164 -6.10 17.53 0.54
N MET A 165 -6.38 17.96 1.77
CA MET A 165 -7.69 18.36 2.25
C MET A 165 -7.63 19.80 2.76
N PRO A 166 -7.90 20.80 1.91
CA PRO A 166 -7.98 22.19 2.32
C PRO A 166 -9.25 22.46 3.14
N ALA A 167 -9.27 23.54 3.92
CA ALA A 167 -10.42 23.88 4.77
C ALA A 167 -11.70 24.18 3.98
N ASN A 168 -11.58 24.79 2.79
CA ASN A 168 -12.71 25.37 2.05
C ASN A 168 -12.87 24.80 0.62
N SER A 169 -12.24 23.66 0.31
CA SER A 169 -12.37 23.03 -1.00
C SER A 169 -12.38 21.51 -0.89
N GLY A 170 -12.81 20.84 -1.97
CA GLY A 170 -12.74 19.39 -2.07
C GLY A 170 -11.32 18.88 -1.88
N ALA A 171 -11.21 17.65 -1.35
CA ALA A 171 -9.95 16.97 -1.28
C ALA A 171 -9.46 16.57 -2.67
N ARG A 172 -8.15 16.61 -2.88
CA ARG A 172 -7.54 16.26 -4.16
C ARG A 172 -6.21 15.54 -3.95
N PRO A 173 -5.88 14.56 -4.81
CA PRO A 173 -4.56 13.95 -4.81
C PRO A 173 -3.51 14.96 -5.27
N VAL A 174 -2.32 14.90 -4.67
CA VAL A 174 -1.14 15.69 -5.04
C VAL A 174 0.06 14.76 -5.13
N ARG A 175 0.73 14.77 -6.29
CA ARG A 175 1.94 13.98 -6.52
C ARG A 175 3.10 14.54 -5.70
N TRP A 176 3.77 13.69 -4.93
CA TRP A 176 4.98 14.03 -4.15
C TRP A 176 6.18 13.18 -4.52
N TRP A 177 5.93 12.07 -5.24
CA TRP A 177 6.94 11.13 -5.64
C TRP A 177 6.74 10.73 -7.10
N THR A 178 7.86 10.60 -7.81
CA THR A 178 7.99 9.99 -9.12
C THR A 178 9.15 9.01 -9.05
N PRO A 179 9.12 7.92 -9.84
CA PRO A 179 10.26 7.04 -9.98
C PRO A 179 11.54 7.84 -10.29
N PRO A 180 12.65 7.57 -9.60
CA PRO A 180 13.92 8.20 -9.94
C PRO A 180 14.44 7.68 -11.29
N GLU A 181 15.29 8.47 -11.94
CA GLU A 181 16.04 8.03 -13.11
C GLU A 181 17.04 6.93 -12.71
N PRO A 182 17.08 5.78 -13.40
CA PRO A 182 17.92 4.63 -13.06
C PRO A 182 19.39 4.86 -13.48
N SER A 183 20.02 5.85 -12.85
CA SER A 183 21.35 6.36 -13.18
C SER A 183 22.45 5.88 -12.23
N VAL A 184 22.07 5.26 -11.10
CA VAL A 184 23.01 4.77 -10.08
C VAL A 184 23.60 3.42 -10.54
N PRO A 185 24.94 3.26 -10.53
CA PRO A 185 25.56 1.99 -10.87
C PRO A 185 25.12 0.85 -9.94
N LEU A 186 24.94 -0.35 -10.50
CA LEU A 186 24.40 -1.53 -9.79
C LEU A 186 25.11 -1.81 -8.46
N ALA A 187 26.45 -1.74 -8.41
CA ALA A 187 27.20 -1.99 -7.19
C ALA A 187 26.88 -0.99 -6.05
N GLN A 188 26.73 0.29 -6.41
CA GLN A 188 26.37 1.35 -5.45
C GLN A 188 24.89 1.25 -5.05
N GLY A 189 24.02 0.89 -6.01
CA GLY A 189 22.60 0.61 -5.78
C GLY A 189 22.43 -0.55 -4.80
N ALA A 190 23.15 -1.66 -5.00
CA ALA A 190 23.11 -2.84 -4.14
C ALA A 190 23.47 -2.53 -2.68
N ASP A 191 24.49 -1.70 -2.46
CA ASP A 191 24.88 -1.27 -1.11
C ASP A 191 23.80 -0.42 -0.44
N THR A 192 23.15 0.46 -1.20
CA THR A 192 22.09 1.33 -0.69
C THR A 192 20.81 0.55 -0.40
N LEU A 193 20.46 -0.38 -1.29
CA LEU A 193 19.35 -1.31 -1.12
C LEU A 193 19.55 -2.20 0.11
N ARG A 194 20.74 -2.76 0.29
CA ARG A 194 21.09 -3.55 1.48
C ARG A 194 20.87 -2.76 2.78
N ARG A 195 21.38 -1.53 2.86
CA ARG A 195 21.18 -0.66 4.04
C ARG A 195 19.70 -0.32 4.27
N ALA A 196 18.95 -0.04 3.21
CA ALA A 196 17.53 0.23 3.31
C ALA A 196 16.76 -0.99 3.85
N LEU A 197 17.09 -2.19 3.36
CA LEU A 197 16.47 -3.44 3.79
C LEU A 197 16.85 -3.81 5.22
N GLU A 198 18.12 -3.63 5.61
CA GLU A 198 18.58 -3.78 6.99
C GLU A 198 17.80 -2.88 7.96
N ALA A 199 17.62 -1.60 7.60
CA ALA A 199 16.86 -0.66 8.40
C ALA A 199 15.36 -1.03 8.47
N ALA A 200 14.77 -1.54 7.38
CA ALA A 200 13.39 -1.99 7.32
C ALA A 200 13.15 -3.22 8.22
N VAL A 201 14.11 -4.15 8.26
CA VAL A 201 14.08 -5.33 9.15
C VAL A 201 14.30 -4.92 10.60
N GLU A 202 15.30 -4.08 10.87
CA GLU A 202 15.61 -3.57 12.22
C GLU A 202 14.41 -2.85 12.82
N THR A 203 13.71 -2.02 12.02
CA THR A 203 12.49 -1.32 12.45
C THR A 203 11.43 -2.30 12.92
N ARG A 204 11.33 -3.51 12.36
CA ARG A 204 10.33 -4.50 12.77
C ARG A 204 10.79 -5.36 13.94
N THR A 205 12.05 -5.78 13.95
CA THR A 205 12.61 -6.60 15.03
C THR A 205 12.69 -5.83 16.35
N ALA A 206 12.87 -4.51 16.31
CA ALA A 206 12.89 -3.67 17.51
C ALA A 206 11.53 -3.61 18.25
N HIS A 207 10.42 -3.88 17.57
CA HIS A 207 9.07 -3.78 18.13
C HIS A 207 8.46 -5.14 18.50
N SER A 208 9.20 -6.25 18.33
CA SER A 208 8.69 -7.57 18.68
C SER A 208 9.79 -8.44 19.27
N ALA A 209 9.52 -9.01 20.44
CA ALA A 209 10.40 -10.00 21.05
C ALA A 209 10.48 -11.31 20.24
N THR A 210 9.44 -11.63 19.45
CA THR A 210 9.44 -12.79 18.55
C THR A 210 9.18 -12.36 17.12
N VAL A 211 10.05 -12.77 16.21
CA VAL A 211 9.85 -12.61 14.77
C VAL A 211 9.74 -13.99 14.14
N SER A 212 8.81 -14.17 13.21
CA SER A 212 8.70 -15.38 12.40
C SER A 212 8.97 -15.07 10.94
N THR A 213 9.77 -15.90 10.27
CA THR A 213 10.13 -15.71 8.86
C THR A 213 10.03 -17.02 8.08
N ASP A 214 9.53 -16.95 6.84
CA ASP A 214 9.62 -18.08 5.92
C ASP A 214 11.07 -18.25 5.46
N LEU A 215 11.65 -19.44 5.68
CA LEU A 215 12.93 -19.84 5.16
C LEU A 215 12.71 -20.77 3.96
N SER A 216 12.23 -20.18 2.86
CA SER A 216 11.85 -20.90 1.64
C SER A 216 13.02 -21.52 0.87
N GLY A 217 14.25 -21.04 1.12
CA GLY A 217 15.42 -21.30 0.28
C GLY A 217 15.52 -20.39 -0.94
N GLY A 218 14.49 -19.58 -1.23
CA GLY A 218 14.51 -18.53 -2.24
C GLY A 218 15.27 -17.28 -1.75
N MET A 219 15.73 -16.45 -2.68
CA MET A 219 16.57 -15.28 -2.38
C MET A 219 15.88 -14.30 -1.43
N ASP A 220 14.59 -14.02 -1.63
CA ASP A 220 13.89 -12.94 -0.93
C ASP A 220 13.70 -13.24 0.56
N SER A 221 12.96 -14.31 0.86
CA SER A 221 12.59 -14.66 2.24
C SER A 221 13.80 -15.13 3.05
N THR A 222 14.75 -15.80 2.40
CA THR A 222 16.02 -16.18 3.02
C THR A 222 16.81 -14.93 3.41
N SER A 223 16.94 -13.93 2.53
CA SER A 223 17.63 -12.68 2.87
C SER A 223 17.00 -12.00 4.09
N LEU A 224 15.67 -11.91 4.16
CA LEU A 224 14.97 -11.36 5.33
C LEU A 224 15.24 -12.17 6.61
N CYS A 225 15.24 -13.51 6.52
CA CYS A 225 15.57 -14.38 7.63
C CYS A 225 16.98 -14.12 8.17
N PHE A 226 17.98 -14.03 7.29
CA PHE A 226 19.38 -13.76 7.66
C PHE A 226 19.55 -12.36 8.24
N LEU A 227 18.84 -11.35 7.72
CA LEU A 227 18.84 -10.00 8.27
C LEU A 227 18.16 -9.91 9.64
N ALA A 228 17.11 -10.70 9.87
CA ALA A 228 16.37 -10.73 11.13
C ALA A 228 17.12 -11.52 12.23
N ALA A 229 17.83 -12.59 11.87
CA ALA A 229 18.50 -13.49 12.82
C ALA A 229 19.38 -12.80 13.88
N PRO A 230 20.27 -11.84 13.56
CA PRO A 230 21.09 -11.18 14.58
C PRO A 230 20.35 -10.11 15.38
N ARG A 231 19.11 -9.75 15.00
CA ARG A 231 18.35 -8.61 15.56
C ARG A 231 17.13 -9.03 16.37
N ALA A 232 16.54 -10.18 16.07
CA ALA A 232 15.38 -10.69 16.77
C ALA A 232 15.78 -11.33 18.12
N ALA A 233 15.08 -10.99 19.20
CA ALA A 233 15.29 -11.65 20.49
C ALA A 233 14.94 -13.15 20.43
N ARG A 234 13.93 -13.50 19.62
CA ARG A 234 13.61 -14.88 19.26
C ARG A 234 13.18 -14.95 17.79
N LEU A 235 13.85 -15.77 16.99
CA LEU A 235 13.49 -16.05 15.61
C LEU A 235 12.83 -17.42 15.49
N VAL A 236 11.66 -17.47 14.86
CA VAL A 236 10.97 -18.71 14.49
C VAL A 236 10.96 -18.83 12.98
N THR A 237 11.69 -19.80 12.44
CA THR A 237 11.62 -20.08 11.01
C THR A 237 10.53 -21.09 10.73
N TYR A 238 9.81 -20.89 9.63
CA TYR A 238 8.91 -21.88 9.07
C TYR A 238 9.23 -22.05 7.59
N HIS A 239 8.84 -23.17 7.02
CA HIS A 239 8.95 -23.42 5.59
C HIS A 239 7.64 -24.03 5.12
N HIS A 240 6.96 -23.37 4.18
CA HIS A 240 5.76 -23.93 3.58
C HIS A 240 6.15 -24.96 2.51
N VAL A 241 5.94 -26.23 2.82
CA VAL A 241 5.98 -27.30 1.83
C VAL A 241 4.55 -27.56 1.35
N PRO A 242 4.25 -27.42 0.05
CA PRO A 242 2.95 -27.82 -0.48
C PRO A 242 2.70 -29.29 -0.16
N LEU A 243 1.58 -29.61 0.50
CA LEU A 243 1.15 -30.99 0.77
C LEU A 243 0.64 -31.72 -0.49
N GLY A 244 0.89 -31.15 -1.66
CA GLY A 244 0.45 -31.65 -2.95
C GLY A 244 1.29 -32.81 -3.47
N PRO A 245 0.94 -33.34 -4.65
CA PRO A 245 1.76 -34.32 -5.33
C PRO A 245 3.18 -33.77 -5.53
N SER A 246 4.19 -34.65 -5.58
CA SER A 246 5.58 -34.22 -5.83
C SER A 246 5.65 -33.24 -7.00
N ASN A 247 6.60 -32.30 -6.99
CA ASN A 247 6.72 -31.30 -8.07
C ASN A 247 6.67 -31.95 -9.46
N ALA A 248 7.31 -33.12 -9.63
CA ALA A 248 7.26 -33.89 -10.87
C ALA A 248 5.85 -34.38 -11.26
N ARG A 249 5.04 -34.82 -10.29
CA ARG A 249 3.66 -35.25 -10.52
C ARG A 249 2.73 -34.05 -10.73
N TRP A 250 2.91 -32.96 -9.99
CA TRP A 250 2.22 -31.70 -10.26
C TRP A 250 2.53 -31.19 -11.67
N LEU A 251 3.81 -31.12 -12.07
CA LEU A 251 4.25 -30.72 -13.42
C LEU A 251 3.62 -31.59 -14.52
N ARG A 252 3.57 -32.91 -14.34
CA ARG A 252 2.90 -33.84 -15.26
C ARG A 252 1.39 -33.55 -15.35
N SER A 253 0.73 -33.30 -14.23
CA SER A 253 -0.68 -32.90 -14.22
C SER A 253 -0.90 -31.53 -14.88
N SER A 254 -0.02 -30.57 -14.65
CA SER A 254 -0.06 -29.24 -15.28
C SER A 254 0.08 -29.35 -16.80
N ALA A 255 0.91 -30.27 -17.31
CA ALA A 255 1.01 -30.55 -18.74
C ALA A 255 -0.32 -31.07 -19.33
N ALA A 256 -1.09 -31.85 -18.58
CA ALA A 256 -2.42 -32.32 -19.01
C ALA A 256 -3.50 -31.21 -18.98
N LEU A 257 -3.24 -30.09 -18.30
CA LEU A 257 -4.09 -28.91 -18.27
C LEU A 257 -3.74 -27.89 -19.38
N LEU A 258 -2.68 -28.16 -20.16
CA LEU A 258 -2.35 -27.37 -21.35
C LEU A 258 -3.32 -27.74 -22.48
N GLY A 259 -4.41 -27.01 -22.62
CA GLY A 259 -5.29 -27.08 -23.79
C GLY A 259 -4.67 -26.40 -25.03
N PRO A 260 -5.17 -26.69 -26.25
CA PRO A 260 -4.63 -26.19 -27.52
C PRO A 260 -4.78 -24.67 -27.74
N GLU A 261 -5.40 -23.92 -26.83
CA GLU A 261 -5.48 -22.46 -26.88
C GLU A 261 -4.85 -21.83 -25.64
N PRO A 262 -3.51 -21.76 -25.55
CA PRO A 262 -2.86 -20.72 -24.77
C PRO A 262 -3.16 -19.40 -25.50
N GLY A 263 -4.33 -18.80 -25.24
CA GLY A 263 -4.71 -17.52 -25.82
C GLY A 263 -3.53 -16.58 -25.72
N LYS A 264 -2.96 -16.23 -26.89
CA LYS A 264 -1.70 -15.51 -27.12
C LYS A 264 -1.24 -14.75 -25.87
N ARG A 265 -0.58 -15.44 -24.94
CA ARG A 265 0.16 -14.76 -23.88
C ARG A 265 1.21 -14.01 -24.67
N GLY A 266 1.09 -12.69 -24.73
CA GLY A 266 2.14 -11.86 -25.30
C GLY A 266 3.39 -12.15 -24.50
N THR A 267 4.22 -13.07 -24.99
CA THR A 267 5.54 -13.37 -24.42
C THR A 267 6.58 -12.37 -24.92
N GLY A 268 6.13 -11.32 -25.62
CA GLY A 268 6.95 -10.17 -26.01
C GLY A 268 7.01 -9.13 -24.88
N PRO A 269 8.02 -8.25 -24.91
CA PRO A 269 8.13 -7.14 -23.96
C PRO A 269 6.92 -6.21 -24.14
N ALA A 270 6.02 -6.22 -23.16
CA ALA A 270 4.86 -5.35 -23.08
C ALA A 270 4.86 -4.61 -21.73
N TRP A 271 3.93 -3.67 -21.55
CA TRP A 271 3.80 -2.90 -20.30
C TRP A 271 3.41 -3.75 -19.09
N GLU A 272 2.52 -4.74 -19.31
CA GLU A 272 2.05 -5.70 -18.30
C GLU A 272 1.71 -7.04 -18.97
N SER A 273 1.51 -8.09 -18.17
CA SER A 273 0.97 -9.37 -18.66
C SER A 273 -0.47 -9.18 -19.16
N PRO A 274 -0.81 -9.56 -20.41
CA PRO A 274 -2.17 -9.38 -20.93
C PRO A 274 -3.22 -10.07 -20.05
N PRO A 275 -4.27 -9.35 -19.64
CA PRO A 275 -5.29 -9.92 -18.78
C PRO A 275 -6.24 -10.83 -19.56
N ALA A 276 -6.70 -11.90 -18.92
CA ALA A 276 -7.67 -12.85 -19.48
C ALA A 276 -8.84 -13.06 -18.52
N MET A 277 -10.04 -13.19 -19.09
CA MET A 277 -11.22 -13.62 -18.32
C MET A 277 -11.16 -15.14 -18.08
N PRO A 278 -11.71 -15.64 -16.96
CA PRO A 278 -11.81 -17.07 -16.73
C PRO A 278 -12.72 -17.74 -17.77
N LEU A 279 -12.46 -19.01 -18.10
CA LEU A 279 -13.19 -19.76 -19.14
C LEU A 279 -14.71 -19.88 -18.88
N TRP A 280 -15.13 -19.76 -17.61
CA TRP A 280 -16.54 -19.81 -17.21
C TRP A 280 -17.23 -18.42 -17.24
N ALA A 281 -16.52 -17.35 -17.58
CA ALA A 281 -17.08 -16.00 -17.61
C ALA A 281 -18.23 -15.89 -18.62
N THR A 282 -19.33 -15.26 -18.22
CA THR A 282 -20.46 -15.04 -19.12
C THR A 282 -20.13 -13.99 -20.19
N PRO A 283 -20.78 -14.01 -21.37
CA PRO A 283 -20.60 -12.98 -22.40
C PRO A 283 -20.84 -11.55 -21.88
N ARG A 284 -21.80 -11.38 -20.96
CA ARG A 284 -22.07 -10.09 -20.31
C ARG A 284 -20.87 -9.60 -19.48
N ALA A 285 -20.26 -10.47 -18.68
CA ALA A 285 -19.10 -10.12 -17.87
C ALA A 285 -17.90 -9.74 -18.76
N VAL A 286 -17.66 -10.52 -19.82
CA VAL A 286 -16.61 -10.22 -20.80
C VAL A 286 -16.84 -8.87 -21.48
N SER A 287 -18.08 -8.56 -21.87
CA SER A 287 -18.42 -7.27 -22.49
C SER A 287 -18.22 -6.10 -21.53
N ALA A 288 -18.66 -6.23 -20.27
CA ALA A 288 -18.48 -5.17 -19.26
C ALA A 288 -17.00 -4.86 -19.02
N VAL A 289 -16.17 -5.90 -18.84
CA VAL A 289 -14.73 -5.75 -18.65
C VAL A 289 -14.07 -5.11 -19.88
N ARG A 290 -14.48 -5.51 -21.10
CA ARG A 290 -13.98 -4.90 -22.34
C ARG A 290 -14.32 -3.42 -22.41
N SER A 291 -15.55 -3.03 -22.09
CA SER A 291 -15.97 -1.62 -22.05
C SER A 291 -15.16 -0.81 -21.05
N LEU A 292 -14.89 -1.35 -19.85
CA LEU A 292 -14.04 -0.71 -18.86
C LEU A 292 -12.60 -0.50 -19.36
N ILE A 293 -12.03 -1.50 -20.06
CA ILE A 293 -10.69 -1.40 -20.65
C ILE A 293 -10.64 -0.34 -21.75
N HIS A 294 -11.64 -0.31 -22.65
CA HIS A 294 -11.70 0.73 -23.68
C HIS A 294 -11.86 2.12 -23.09
N ALA A 295 -12.78 2.31 -22.14
CA ALA A 295 -12.97 3.59 -21.47
C ALA A 295 -11.71 4.06 -20.72
N ALA A 296 -10.97 3.13 -20.10
CA ALA A 296 -9.69 3.45 -19.49
C ALA A 296 -8.64 3.85 -20.53
N ALA A 297 -8.58 3.16 -21.67
CA ALA A 297 -7.64 3.45 -22.75
C ALA A 297 -7.93 4.78 -23.45
N ASP A 298 -9.21 5.11 -23.69
CA ASP A 298 -9.66 6.37 -24.28
C ASP A 298 -9.28 7.59 -23.40
N GLY A 299 -9.06 7.36 -22.11
CA GLY A 299 -8.56 8.37 -21.17
C GLY A 299 -7.05 8.60 -21.23
N GLU A 300 -6.32 7.88 -22.10
CA GLU A 300 -4.86 7.96 -22.28
C GLU A 300 -4.09 8.00 -20.95
N PRO A 301 -4.18 6.95 -20.12
CA PRO A 301 -3.66 6.99 -18.76
C PRO A 301 -2.14 7.03 -18.76
N ASP A 302 -1.57 7.93 -17.97
CA ASP A 302 -0.13 7.94 -17.72
C ASP A 302 0.33 6.60 -17.15
N PRO A 303 1.45 6.02 -17.61
CA PRO A 303 2.03 4.85 -16.97
C PRO A 303 2.56 5.20 -15.57
N LEU A 304 2.70 4.20 -14.69
CA LEU A 304 3.28 4.39 -13.36
C LEU A 304 4.73 4.89 -13.39
N ALA A 305 5.47 4.53 -14.45
CA ALA A 305 6.81 4.99 -14.75
C ALA A 305 7.01 5.10 -16.27
N PRO A 306 7.93 5.95 -16.76
CA PRO A 306 8.21 6.06 -18.20
C PRO A 306 8.73 4.77 -18.84
N LEU A 307 9.47 3.96 -18.08
CA LEU A 307 10.03 2.69 -18.56
C LEU A 307 9.09 1.51 -18.26
N PRO A 308 8.80 0.62 -19.23
CA PRO A 308 7.93 -0.55 -19.01
C PRO A 308 8.37 -1.44 -17.84
N VAL A 309 9.68 -1.63 -17.64
CA VAL A 309 10.19 -2.44 -16.51
C VAL A 309 9.89 -1.80 -15.15
N GLN A 310 10.07 -0.48 -15.04
CA GLN A 310 9.76 0.27 -13.81
C GLN A 310 8.24 0.32 -13.58
N HIS A 311 7.44 0.40 -14.66
CA HIS A 311 6.00 0.29 -14.58
C HIS A 311 5.59 -1.06 -13.98
N ASP A 312 6.07 -2.17 -14.55
CA ASP A 312 5.75 -3.52 -14.08
C ASP A 312 6.20 -3.73 -12.62
N MET A 313 7.41 -3.29 -12.25
CA MET A 313 7.90 -3.32 -10.87
C MET A 313 6.96 -2.61 -9.89
N LEU A 314 6.46 -1.42 -10.25
CA LEU A 314 5.52 -0.68 -9.41
C LEU A 314 4.15 -1.35 -9.35
N SER A 315 3.64 -1.85 -10.47
CA SER A 315 2.38 -2.61 -10.52
C SER A 315 2.44 -3.85 -9.62
N VAL A 316 3.54 -4.61 -9.68
CA VAL A 316 3.78 -5.77 -8.81
C VAL A 316 3.93 -5.35 -7.35
N ALA A 317 4.66 -4.26 -7.06
CA ALA A 317 4.80 -3.76 -5.69
C ALA A 317 3.46 -3.33 -5.08
N GLN A 318 2.56 -2.72 -5.87
CA GLN A 318 1.19 -2.41 -5.43
C GLN A 318 0.37 -3.66 -5.15
N LEU A 319 0.43 -4.66 -6.02
CA LEU A 319 -0.24 -5.94 -5.84
C LEU A 319 0.24 -6.63 -4.55
N CYS A 320 1.55 -6.70 -4.35
CA CYS A 320 2.16 -7.21 -3.12
C CYS A 320 1.70 -6.42 -1.89
N GLY A 321 1.64 -5.09 -1.97
CA GLY A 321 1.17 -4.27 -0.85
C GLY A 321 -0.31 -4.48 -0.53
N GLU A 322 -1.15 -4.71 -1.53
CA GLU A 322 -2.53 -5.13 -1.33
C GLU A 322 -2.62 -6.49 -0.62
N MET A 323 -1.85 -7.49 -1.06
CA MET A 323 -1.81 -8.82 -0.43
C MET A 323 -1.33 -8.73 1.02
N THR A 324 -0.23 -8.02 1.29
CA THR A 324 0.30 -7.78 2.64
C THR A 324 -0.75 -7.11 3.53
N ARG A 325 -1.43 -6.07 3.04
CA ARG A 325 -2.49 -5.37 3.77
C ARG A 325 -3.67 -6.29 4.10
N ARG A 326 -4.08 -7.16 3.17
CA ARG A 326 -5.17 -8.14 3.40
C ARG A 326 -4.75 -9.21 4.40
N ALA A 327 -3.56 -9.77 4.25
CA ALA A 327 -3.00 -10.77 5.17
C ALA A 327 -2.85 -10.21 6.59
N SER A 328 -2.22 -9.04 6.74
CA SER A 328 -2.02 -8.37 8.04
C SER A 328 -3.33 -8.15 8.79
N ARG A 329 -4.41 -7.78 8.08
CA ARG A 329 -5.74 -7.62 8.70
C ARG A 329 -6.35 -8.92 9.20
N PHE A 330 -6.10 -10.02 8.51
CA PHE A 330 -6.55 -11.34 8.92
C PHE A 330 -5.76 -11.80 10.15
N THR A 331 -4.44 -11.69 10.10
CA THR A 331 -3.53 -12.16 11.17
C THR A 331 -3.58 -11.28 12.42
N ALA A 332 -3.85 -9.97 12.29
CA ALA A 332 -3.91 -9.06 13.44
C ALA A 332 -5.00 -9.44 14.47
N ARG A 333 -6.07 -10.13 14.04
CA ARG A 333 -7.10 -10.67 14.93
C ARG A 333 -6.57 -11.76 15.87
N HIS A 334 -5.42 -12.34 15.52
CA HIS A 334 -4.70 -13.35 16.28
C HIS A 334 -3.42 -12.79 16.92
N GLY A 335 -3.27 -11.46 16.98
CA GLY A 335 -2.09 -10.81 17.57
C GLY A 335 -0.82 -10.91 16.71
N LEU A 336 -0.96 -11.22 15.41
CA LEU A 336 0.16 -11.36 14.48
C LEU A 336 0.17 -10.23 13.45
N SER A 337 1.24 -9.45 13.39
CA SER A 337 1.46 -8.50 12.28
C SER A 337 2.13 -9.21 11.11
N TYR A 338 1.51 -9.15 9.92
CA TYR A 338 2.14 -9.61 8.69
C TYR A 338 2.91 -8.46 8.05
N GLU A 339 4.21 -8.65 7.87
CA GLU A 339 5.16 -7.59 7.50
C GLU A 339 5.87 -7.93 6.19
N ALA A 340 6.15 -6.92 5.36
CA ALA A 340 6.86 -7.08 4.09
C ALA A 340 7.92 -5.98 3.90
N PRO A 341 9.14 -6.15 4.47
CA PRO A 341 10.19 -5.12 4.44
C PRO A 341 10.61 -4.66 3.04
N TYR A 342 10.52 -5.52 2.02
CA TYR A 342 10.78 -5.15 0.62
C TYR A 342 9.82 -4.10 0.07
N LEU A 343 8.66 -3.91 0.71
CA LEU A 343 7.63 -2.96 0.28
C LEU A 343 7.72 -1.61 1.02
N ASP A 344 8.74 -1.42 1.86
CA ASP A 344 8.98 -0.11 2.48
C ASP A 344 9.41 0.90 1.43
N ASP A 345 8.93 2.13 1.56
CA ASP A 345 9.13 3.20 0.57
C ASP A 345 10.61 3.40 0.22
N ARG A 346 11.50 3.35 1.23
CA ARG A 346 12.95 3.49 1.04
C ARG A 346 13.60 2.29 0.33
N VAL A 347 13.04 1.08 0.51
CA VAL A 347 13.55 -0.11 -0.18
C VAL A 347 13.16 -0.05 -1.66
N VAL A 348 11.89 0.30 -1.94
CA VAL A 348 11.43 0.49 -3.32
C VAL A 348 12.17 1.63 -4.01
N GLU A 349 12.29 2.81 -3.37
CA GLU A 349 12.97 3.96 -3.96
C GLU A 349 14.45 3.69 -4.28
N THR A 350 15.12 2.82 -3.52
CA THR A 350 16.54 2.46 -3.78
C THR A 350 16.72 1.33 -4.79
N ALA A 351 15.65 0.60 -5.11
CA ALA A 351 15.63 -0.45 -6.11
C ALA A 351 15.25 0.05 -7.52
N MET A 352 14.68 1.26 -7.62
CA MET A 352 14.21 1.89 -8.86
C MET A 352 15.30 2.69 -9.57
#